data_AF-A0A4Q9YXZ6-F1
#
_entry.id   AF-A0A4Q9YXZ6-F1
#
_cell.length_a   1.000
_cell.length_b   1.000
_cell.length_c   1.000
_cell.angle_alpha   90.00
_cell.angle_beta   90.00
_cell.angle_gamma   90.00
#
_symmetry.space_group_name_H-M   'P 1'
#
loop_
_entity.id
_entity.type
_entity.pdbx_description
1 polymer ?
#
loop_
_entity_poly.entity_id
_entity_poly.type
_entity_poly.pdbx_seq_one_letter_code
_entity_poly.pdbx_strand_id
1 'polypeptide(L)' 'MKNNSELEYWNFIEKYYPLYYSCDEVLLSDILSRKLNGEEISEEDERYIEGWNIKEELLKIDMELFEKASKNYFNQTYPE' A
#
# COMPACT_ATOMS: atom_id res chain seq x y z
N MET A 1 7.05 13.56 7.91
CA MET A 1 6.23 13.05 9.03
C MET A 1 4.89 12.63 8.44
N LYS A 2 4.61 11.32 8.40
CA LYS A 2 3.28 10.81 8.00
C LYS A 2 2.23 11.36 8.98
N ASN A 3 1.07 11.73 8.47
CA ASN A 3 -0.02 12.23 9.32
C ASN A 3 -0.71 11.06 10.07
N ASN A 4 -1.39 11.33 11.18
CA ASN A 4 -2.01 10.27 12.00
C ASN A 4 -2.98 9.38 11.22
N SER A 5 -3.70 9.94 10.25
CA SER A 5 -4.63 9.18 9.40
C SER A 5 -3.93 8.17 8.49
N GLU A 6 -2.76 8.51 7.95
CA GLU A 6 -1.97 7.60 7.12
C GLU A 6 -1.38 6.45 7.96
N LEU A 7 -0.96 6.74 9.20
CA LEU A 7 -0.52 5.71 10.14
C LEU A 7 -1.67 4.79 10.54
N GLU A 8 -2.85 5.32 10.82
CA GLU A 8 -4.05 4.53 11.13
C GLU A 8 -4.46 3.63 9.95
N TYR A 9 -4.37 4.14 8.73
CA TYR A 9 -4.64 3.37 7.50
C TYR A 9 -3.69 2.18 7.34
N TRP A 10 -2.38 2.39 7.45
CA TRP A 10 -1.40 1.30 7.31
C TRP A 10 -1.47 0.31 8.46
N ASN A 11 -1.72 0.78 9.70
CA ASN A 11 -1.94 -0.09 10.85
C ASN A 11 -3.16 -1.01 10.63
N PHE A 12 -4.21 -0.51 9.99
CA PHE A 12 -5.39 -1.32 9.66
C PHE A 12 -5.04 -2.41 8.65
N ILE A 13 -4.32 -2.05 7.57
CA ILE A 13 -3.92 -3.02 6.54
C ILE A 13 -2.98 -4.07 7.12
N GLU A 14 -1.95 -3.66 7.84
CA GLU A 14 -1.00 -4.59 8.48
C GLU A 14 -1.72 -5.57 9.40
N LYS A 15 -2.67 -5.09 10.21
CA LYS A 15 -3.42 -5.92 11.15
C LYS A 15 -4.31 -6.96 10.48
N TYR A 16 -4.96 -6.60 9.37
CA TYR A 16 -6.00 -7.44 8.77
C TYR A 16 -5.63 -8.02 7.40
N TYR A 17 -4.43 -7.77 6.86
CA TYR A 17 -3.95 -8.42 5.65
C TYR A 17 -2.80 -9.38 5.98
N PRO A 18 -3.05 -10.70 6.10
CA PRO A 18 -2.05 -11.69 6.54
C PRO A 18 -0.78 -11.75 5.69
N LEU A 19 -0.84 -11.30 4.44
CA LEU A 19 0.29 -11.29 3.50
C LEU A 19 1.02 -9.95 3.46
N TYR A 20 0.74 -9.03 4.39
CA TYR A 20 1.31 -7.67 4.39
C TYR A 20 2.83 -7.66 4.15
N TYR A 21 3.58 -8.50 4.87
CA TYR A 21 5.04 -8.58 4.79
C TYR A 21 5.59 -9.38 3.61
N SER A 22 4.72 -9.99 2.81
CA SER A 22 5.08 -10.84 1.67
C SER A 22 4.28 -10.51 0.40
N CYS A 23 3.78 -9.27 0.30
CA CYS A 23 2.94 -8.79 -0.80
C CYS A 23 3.69 -7.73 -1.60
N ASP A 24 3.93 -8.02 -2.88
CA ASP A 24 4.63 -7.12 -3.80
C ASP A 24 3.89 -5.77 -3.95
N GLU A 25 2.56 -5.77 -3.84
CA GLU A 25 1.75 -4.56 -3.88
C GLU A 25 2.02 -3.62 -2.68
N VAL A 26 2.36 -4.16 -1.50
CA VAL A 26 2.75 -3.34 -0.34
C VAL A 26 4.10 -2.66 -0.60
N LEU A 27 5.07 -3.41 -1.15
CA LEU A 27 6.37 -2.86 -1.54
C LEU A 27 6.20 -1.79 -2.63
N LEU A 28 5.37 -2.06 -3.63
CA LEU A 28 5.11 -1.13 -4.72
C LEU A 28 4.41 0.15 -4.23
N SER A 29 3.48 0.06 -3.29
CA SER A 29 2.88 1.25 -2.65
C SER A 29 3.93 2.11 -1.94
N ASP A 30 4.90 1.51 -1.23
CA ASP A 30 6.01 2.24 -0.61
C ASP A 30 6.88 2.96 -1.65
N ILE A 31 7.27 2.26 -2.72
CA ILE A 31 8.08 2.82 -3.82
C ILE A 31 7.35 4.02 -4.46
N LEU A 32 6.07 3.86 -4.80
CA LEU A 32 5.30 4.92 -5.44
C LEU A 32 5.05 6.11 -4.50
N SER A 33 4.82 5.84 -3.20
CA SER A 33 4.68 6.89 -2.18
C SER A 33 5.96 7.70 -2.02
N ARG A 34 7.11 7.03 -1.93
CA ARG A 34 8.43 7.68 -1.88
C ARG A 34 8.68 8.52 -3.12
N LYS A 35 8.39 7.98 -4.31
CA LYS A 35 8.51 8.72 -5.57
C LYS A 35 7.64 9.97 -5.58
N LEU A 36 6.39 9.87 -5.13
CA LEU A 36 5.44 10.98 -5.07
C LEU A 36 5.89 12.08 -4.10
N ASN A 37 6.51 11.68 -2.98
CA ASN A 37 7.02 12.60 -1.95
C ASN A 37 8.38 13.21 -2.30
N GLY A 38 9.00 12.81 -3.43
CA GLY A 38 10.34 13.26 -3.83
C GLY A 38 11.46 12.62 -3.00
N GLU A 39 11.18 11.49 -2.35
CA GLU A 39 12.17 10.68 -1.65
C GLU A 39 12.98 9.84 -2.63
N GLU A 40 14.25 9.56 -2.30
CA GLU A 40 15.12 8.72 -3.12
C GLU A 40 14.58 7.28 -3.19
N ILE A 41 14.58 6.69 -4.39
CA ILE A 41 14.31 5.28 -4.64
C ILE A 41 15.46 4.69 -5.47
N SER A 42 15.56 3.36 -5.58
CA SER A 42 16.67 2.75 -6.30
C SER A 42 16.59 3.03 -7.80
N GLU A 43 17.72 2.99 -8.51
CA GLU A 43 17.72 3.13 -9.97
C GLU A 43 16.91 2.03 -10.68
N GLU A 44 16.80 0.86 -10.06
CA GLU A 44 15.99 -0.24 -10.59
C GLU A 44 14.49 0.09 -10.48
N ASP A 45 14.06 0.62 -9.34
CA ASP A 45 12.69 1.07 -9.12
C ASP A 45 12.33 2.23 -10.05
N GLU A 46 13.25 3.19 -10.24
CA GLU A 46 13.08 4.31 -11.18
C GLU A 46 12.80 3.82 -12.60
N ARG A 47 13.56 2.83 -13.08
CA ARG A 47 13.34 2.22 -14.39
C ARG A 47 12.05 1.40 -14.43
N TYR A 48 11.72 0.72 -13.35
CA TYR A 48 10.52 -0.11 -13.27
C TYR A 48 9.23 0.72 -13.40
N ILE A 49 9.18 1.88 -12.76
CA ILE A 49 8.00 2.78 -12.76
C ILE A 49 8.09 3.87 -13.85
N GLU A 50 9.04 3.78 -14.76
CA GLU A 50 9.26 4.79 -15.80
C GLU A 50 8.00 4.97 -16.67
N GLY A 51 7.53 6.21 -16.80
CA GLY A 51 6.35 6.56 -17.58
C GLY A 51 5.00 6.27 -16.91
N TRP A 52 4.98 5.75 -15.68
CA TRP A 52 3.74 5.49 -14.95
C TRP A 52 3.09 6.78 -14.46
N ASN A 53 1.75 6.77 -14.38
CA ASN A 53 1.01 7.78 -13.63
C ASN A 53 1.06 7.45 -12.13
N ILE A 54 2.14 7.85 -11.46
CA ILE A 54 2.45 7.49 -10.06
C ILE A 54 1.25 7.67 -9.12
N LYS A 55 0.52 8.80 -9.24
CA LYS A 55 -0.61 9.10 -8.36
C LYS A 55 -1.80 8.15 -8.60
N GLU A 56 -2.07 7.82 -9.85
CA GLU A 56 -3.18 6.93 -10.20
C GLU A 56 -2.88 5.49 -9.82
N GLU A 57 -1.66 5.01 -10.08
CA GLU A 57 -1.24 3.65 -9.74
C GLU A 57 -1.17 3.44 -8.23
N LEU A 58 -0.64 4.43 -7.48
CA LEU A 58 -0.64 4.38 -6.02
C LEU A 58 -2.07 4.27 -5.47
N LEU A 59 -3.01 5.06 -6.00
CA LEU A 59 -4.42 5.01 -5.57
C LEU A 59 -5.05 3.62 -5.81
N LYS A 60 -4.78 3.00 -6.97
CA LYS A 60 -5.29 1.66 -7.29
C LYS A 60 -4.78 0.62 -6.29
N ILE A 61 -3.48 0.61 -6.06
CA ILE A 61 -2.82 -0.33 -5.14
C ILE A 61 -3.35 -0.16 -3.71
N ASP A 62 -3.43 1.08 -3.24
CA ASP A 62 -3.94 1.39 -1.90
C ASP A 62 -5.40 0.95 -1.72
N MET A 63 -6.24 1.12 -2.75
CA MET A 63 -7.62 0.62 -2.73
C MET A 63 -7.69 -0.90 -2.65
N GLU A 64 -6.87 -1.61 -3.43
CA GLU A 64 -6.84 -3.08 -3.43
C GLU A 64 -6.35 -3.64 -2.09
N LEU A 65 -5.29 -3.09 -1.53
CA LEU A 65 -4.77 -3.48 -0.22
C LEU A 65 -5.81 -3.26 0.89
N PHE A 66 -6.49 -2.12 0.84
CA PHE A 66 -7.56 -1.80 1.79
C PHE A 66 -8.76 -2.74 1.64
N GLU A 67 -9.15 -3.10 0.42
CA GLU A 67 -10.24 -4.04 0.17
C GLU A 67 -9.90 -5.44 0.70
N LYS A 68 -8.67 -5.93 0.44
CA LYS A 68 -8.18 -7.22 0.96
C LYS A 68 -8.20 -7.24 2.49
N ALA A 69 -7.67 -6.19 3.13
CA ALA A 69 -7.68 -6.05 4.59
C ALA A 69 -9.12 -6.01 5.15
N SER A 70 -10.01 -5.26 4.50
CA SER A 70 -11.41 -5.13 4.91
C SER A 70 -12.16 -6.46 4.85
N LYS A 71 -11.99 -7.24 3.77
CA LYS A 71 -12.61 -8.58 3.64
C LYS A 71 -12.19 -9.49 4.79
N ASN A 72 -10.90 -9.51 5.13
CA ASN A 72 -10.40 -10.31 6.25
C ASN A 72 -10.93 -9.82 7.61
N TYR A 73 -11.00 -8.50 7.83
CA TYR A 73 -11.61 -7.93 9.03
C TYR A 73 -13.06 -8.41 9.21
N PHE A 74 -13.88 -8.35 8.16
CA PHE A 74 -15.28 -8.79 8.23
C PHE A 74 -15.39 -10.29 8.48
N ASN A 75 -14.58 -11.11 7.79
CA ASN A 75 -14.55 -12.56 7.98
C ASN A 75 -14.16 -12.98 9.41
N GLN A 76 -13.29 -12.21 10.07
CA GLN A 76 -12.88 -12.46 11.46
C GLN A 76 -13.90 -11.94 12.48
N THR A 77 -14.55 -10.82 12.20
CA THR A 77 -15.43 -10.12 13.15
C THR A 77 -16.86 -10.66 13.12
N TYR A 78 -17.32 -11.10 11.95
CA TYR A 78 -18.66 -11.61 11.70
C TYR A 78 -18.59 -12.97 10.98
N PRO A 79 -18.05 -14.01 11.65
CA PRO A 79 -18.05 -15.36 11.11
C PRO A 79 -19.49 -15.88 11.00
N GLU A 80 -19.78 -16.64 9.94
CA GLU A 80 -21.07 -17.32 9.75
C GLU A 80 -21.36 -18.39 10.81
#